data_AF-A0A1V2RIP9-F1
#
_entry.id   AF-A0A1V2RIP9-F1
#
_cell.length_a   1.000
_cell.length_b   1.000
_cell.length_c   1.000
_cell.angle_alpha   90.00
_cell.angle_beta   90.00
_cell.angle_gamma   90.00
#
_symmetry.space_group_name_H-M   'P 1'
#
loop_
_entity.id
_entity.type
_entity.pdbx_description
1 polymer ?
#
loop_
_entity_poly.entity_id
_entity_poly.type
_entity_poly.pdbx_seq_one_letter_code
_entity_poly.pdbx_strand_id
1 'polypeptide(L)'
;MSADLDVTVDEVRELANKLRMVATEFENSEDIASDYADQVSHDDLAHELEQFSENWRIHRNKLMESLESFVEKAQQAADGYDGIEEELVRALEGGNG
;
A
#
# COMPACT_ATOMS: atom_id res chain seq x y z
N MET A 1 -17.95 20.76 0.29
CA MET A 1 -16.79 20.95 -0.59
C MET A 1 -16.32 19.55 -0.96
N SER A 2 -16.60 19.13 -2.20
CA SER A 2 -16.01 17.89 -2.72
C SER A 2 -14.54 18.19 -2.90
N ALA A 3 -13.65 17.45 -2.22
CA ALA A 3 -12.23 17.52 -2.55
C ALA A 3 -12.13 16.89 -3.95
N ASP A 4 -11.91 17.73 -4.96
CA ASP A 4 -11.65 17.31 -6.33
C ASP A 4 -10.24 16.74 -6.32
N LEU A 5 -10.16 15.43 -6.11
CA LEU A 5 -8.91 14.68 -6.06
C LEU A 5 -8.73 14.05 -7.43
N ASP A 6 -8.07 14.79 -8.32
CA ASP A 6 -7.69 14.30 -9.65
C ASP A 6 -6.52 13.34 -9.45
N VAL A 7 -6.82 12.04 -9.36
CA VAL A 7 -5.84 10.98 -9.14
C VAL A 7 -5.85 10.08 -10.35
N THR A 8 -4.74 10.11 -11.07
CA THR A 8 -4.50 9.20 -12.17
C THR A 8 -4.15 7.81 -11.65
N VAL A 9 -4.40 6.79 -12.47
CA VAL A 9 -4.00 5.40 -12.20
C VAL A 9 -2.50 5.30 -11.93
N ASP A 10 -1.71 6.10 -12.64
CA ASP A 10 -0.26 6.11 -12.52
C ASP A 10 0.20 6.71 -11.18
N GLU A 11 -0.47 7.75 -10.66
CA GLU A 11 -0.19 8.28 -9.32
C GLU A 11 -0.51 7.27 -8.21
N VAL A 12 -1.56 6.46 -8.36
CA VAL A 12 -1.87 5.38 -7.42
C VAL A 12 -0.80 4.29 -7.47
N ARG A 13 -0.35 3.90 -8.66
CA ARG A 13 0.75 2.94 -8.84
C ARG A 13 2.06 3.46 -8.23
N GLU A 14 2.37 4.74 -8.42
CA GLU A 14 3.56 5.36 -7.87
C GLU A 14 3.52 5.40 -6.34
N LEU A 15 2.37 5.77 -5.76
CA LEU A 15 2.16 5.74 -4.31
C LEU A 15 2.35 4.33 -3.75
N ALA A 16 1.81 3.31 -4.41
CA ALA A 16 1.97 1.92 -4.00
C ALA A 16 3.46 1.47 -4.00
N ASN A 17 4.22 1.86 -5.03
CA ASN A 17 5.64 1.56 -5.11
C ASN A 17 6.44 2.25 -4.00
N LYS A 18 6.15 3.53 -3.72
CA LYS A 18 6.77 4.26 -2.61
C LYS A 18 6.47 3.61 -1.27
N LEU A 19 5.25 3.16 -1.06
CA LEU A 19 4.86 2.51 0.19
C LEU A 19 5.48 1.12 0.35
N ARG A 20 5.62 0.35 -0.73
CA ARG A 20 6.41 -0.89 -0.72
C ARG A 20 7.86 -0.62 -0.34
N MET A 21 8.48 0.41 -0.90
CA MET A 21 9.86 0.78 -0.56
C MET A 21 9.99 1.11 0.92
N VAL A 22 9.07 1.93 1.45
CA VAL A 22 9.01 2.25 2.88
C VAL A 22 8.83 0.98 3.73
N ALA A 23 7.96 0.05 3.31
CA ALA A 23 7.78 -1.21 4.02
C ALA A 23 9.04 -2.07 4.05
N THR A 24 9.77 -2.17 2.93
CA THR A 24 11.05 -2.90 2.85
C THR A 24 12.13 -2.27 3.72
N GLU A 25 12.27 -0.94 3.73
CA GLU A 25 13.20 -0.25 4.63
C GLU A 25 12.88 -0.52 6.11
N PHE A 26 11.58 -0.62 6.43
CA PHE A 26 11.13 -0.96 7.76
C PHE A 26 11.29 -2.45 8.13
N GLU A 27 11.25 -3.38 7.17
CA GLU A 27 11.61 -4.79 7.37
C GLU A 27 13.09 -4.93 7.71
N ASN A 28 13.96 -4.31 6.92
CA ASN A 28 15.41 -4.31 7.19
C ASN A 28 15.74 -3.74 8.58
N SER A 29 14.94 -2.78 9.08
CA SER A 29 15.12 -2.18 10.41
C SER A 29 14.66 -3.10 11.55
N GLU A 30 13.67 -3.97 11.31
CA GLU A 30 13.19 -4.97 12.28
C GLU A 30 14.25 -6.07 12.49
N ASP A 31 14.84 -6.56 11.39
CA ASP A 31 15.91 -7.56 11.46
C ASP A 31 17.07 -7.07 12.33
N ILE A 32 17.41 -5.79 12.22
CA ILE A 32 18.42 -5.15 13.08
C ILE A 32 18.01 -5.18 14.55
N ALA A 33 16.76 -4.87 14.88
CA ALA A 33 16.28 -4.84 16.27
C ALA A 33 16.26 -6.25 16.90
N SER A 34 15.85 -7.27 16.13
CA SER A 34 15.93 -8.67 16.55
C SER A 34 17.37 -9.12 16.79
N ASP A 35 18.29 -8.78 15.88
CA ASP A 35 19.72 -9.10 16.02
C ASP A 35 20.37 -8.45 17.25
N TYR A 36 19.88 -7.29 17.68
CA TYR A 36 20.36 -6.63 18.89
C TYR A 36 19.74 -7.21 20.17
N ALA A 37 18.51 -7.73 20.14
CA ALA A 37 17.87 -8.34 21.30
C ALA A 37 18.69 -9.51 21.87
N ASP A 38 19.25 -10.34 21.00
CA ASP A 38 20.17 -11.44 21.37
C ASP A 38 21.50 -10.96 21.98
N GLN A 39 21.87 -9.70 21.76
CA GLN A 39 23.09 -9.09 22.31
C GLN A 39 22.84 -8.38 23.65
N VAL A 40 21.57 -8.14 24.02
CA VAL A 40 21.24 -7.49 25.29
C VAL A 40 21.27 -8.50 26.43
N SER A 41 22.26 -8.39 27.32
CA SER A 41 22.39 -9.27 28.50
C SER A 41 21.40 -8.96 29.65
N HIS A 42 20.26 -8.34 29.34
CA HIS A 42 19.25 -7.94 30.33
C HIS A 42 17.86 -8.41 29.87
N ASP A 43 17.36 -9.45 30.54
CA ASP A 43 16.16 -10.20 30.13
C ASP A 43 14.92 -9.31 29.92
N ASP A 44 14.68 -8.34 30.80
CA ASP A 44 13.53 -7.43 30.65
C ASP A 44 13.62 -6.54 29.40
N LEU A 45 14.83 -6.11 29.01
CA LEU A 45 15.01 -5.27 27.83
C LEU A 45 14.93 -6.11 26.55
N ALA A 46 15.42 -7.34 26.57
CA ALA A 46 15.24 -8.29 25.48
C ALA A 46 13.74 -8.57 25.25
N HIS A 47 12.97 -8.76 26.33
CA HIS A 47 11.53 -8.98 26.24
C HIS A 47 10.78 -7.79 25.64
N GLU A 48 11.07 -6.56 26.07
CA GLU A 48 10.44 -5.36 25.51
C GLU A 48 10.81 -5.14 24.03
N LEU A 49 12.04 -5.47 23.63
CA LEU A 49 12.47 -5.43 22.23
C LEU A 49 11.73 -6.45 21.37
N GLU A 50 11.58 -7.69 21.84
CA GLU A 50 10.82 -8.74 21.16
C GLU A 50 9.34 -8.32 20.99
N GLN A 51 8.72 -7.80 22.05
CA GLN A 51 7.34 -7.32 22.02
C GLN A 51 7.15 -6.13 21.07
N PHE A 52 8.12 -5.22 21.04
CA PHE A 52 8.12 -4.11 20.07
C PHE A 52 8.20 -4.65 18.64
N SER A 53 9.13 -5.59 18.37
CA SER A 53 9.32 -6.20 17.05
C SER A 53 8.04 -6.89 16.57
N GLU A 54 7.42 -7.71 17.42
CA GLU A 54 6.20 -8.43 17.06
C GLU A 54 5.04 -7.46 16.78
N ASN A 55 4.82 -6.48 17.65
CA ASN A 55 3.78 -5.47 17.44
C ASN A 55 4.02 -4.67 16.16
N TRP A 56 5.26 -4.27 15.90
CA TRP A 56 5.64 -3.57 14.69
C TRP A 56 5.31 -4.38 13.44
N ARG A 57 5.69 -5.66 13.41
CA ARG A 57 5.39 -6.60 12.32
C ARG A 57 3.89 -6.69 12.05
N ILE A 58 3.07 -6.84 13.10
CA ILE A 58 1.60 -6.95 12.98
C ILE A 58 1.01 -5.69 12.35
N HIS A 59 1.41 -4.50 12.82
CA HIS A 59 0.86 -3.24 12.31
C HIS A 59 1.32 -2.95 10.88
N ARG A 60 2.57 -3.29 10.54
CA ARG A 60 3.10 -3.18 9.17
C ARG A 60 2.34 -4.08 8.20
N ASN A 61 2.11 -5.34 8.55
CA ASN A 61 1.36 -6.27 7.69
C ASN A 61 -0.06 -5.75 7.38
N LYS A 62 -0.76 -5.22 8.39
CA LYS A 62 -2.09 -4.61 8.21
C LYS A 62 -2.06 -3.39 7.29
N LEU A 63 -1.02 -2.55 7.40
CA LEU A 63 -0.83 -1.41 6.51
C LEU A 63 -0.65 -1.88 5.07
N MET A 64 0.17 -2.90 4.84
CA MET A 64 0.40 -3.47 3.51
C MET A 64 -0.86 -4.05 2.88
N GLU A 65 -1.61 -4.86 3.64
CA GLU A 65 -2.91 -5.41 3.18
C GLU A 65 -3.90 -4.29 2.79
N SER A 66 -3.95 -3.21 3.58
CA SER A 66 -4.82 -2.07 3.31
C SER A 66 -4.43 -1.34 2.03
N LEU A 67 -3.13 -1.24 1.73
CA LEU A 67 -2.63 -0.61 0.52
C LEU A 67 -2.86 -1.46 -0.72
N GLU A 68 -2.67 -2.77 -0.63
CA GLU A 68 -2.99 -3.68 -1.73
C GLU A 68 -4.49 -3.60 -2.07
N SER A 69 -5.36 -3.63 -1.06
CA SER A 69 -6.79 -3.44 -1.27
C SER A 69 -7.13 -2.09 -1.89
N PHE A 70 -6.44 -1.02 -1.51
CA PHE A 70 -6.63 0.30 -2.09
C PHE A 70 -6.23 0.33 -3.57
N VAL A 71 -5.08 -0.27 -3.92
CA VAL A 71 -4.61 -0.36 -5.31
C VAL A 71 -5.59 -1.16 -6.17
N GLU A 72 -6.08 -2.30 -5.68
CA GLU A 72 -7.08 -3.09 -6.40
C GLU A 72 -8.36 -2.29 -6.68
N LYS A 73 -8.82 -1.50 -5.70
CA LYS A 73 -10.01 -0.65 -5.87
C LYS A 73 -9.76 0.49 -6.87
N ALA A 74 -8.57 1.08 -6.84
CA ALA A 74 -8.20 2.11 -7.80
C ALA A 74 -8.12 1.55 -9.23
N GLN A 75 -7.59 0.34 -9.40
CA GLN A 75 -7.59 -0.37 -10.70
C GLN A 75 -9.02 -0.66 -11.17
N GLN A 76 -9.88 -1.19 -10.30
CA GLN A 76 -11.29 -1.42 -10.63
C GLN A 76 -12.02 -0.14 -11.02
N ALA A 77 -11.74 0.98 -10.34
CA ALA A 77 -12.30 2.27 -10.70
C ALA A 77 -11.83 2.73 -12.09
N ALA A 78 -10.53 2.58 -12.37
CA ALA A 78 -9.95 2.90 -13.67
C ALA A 78 -10.55 2.07 -14.81
N ASP A 79 -10.62 0.75 -14.63
CA ASP A 79 -11.22 -0.18 -15.60
C ASP A 79 -12.69 0.18 -15.85
N GLY A 80 -13.40 0.62 -14.81
CA GLY A 80 -14.77 1.12 -14.91
C GLY A 80 -14.88 2.39 -15.75
N TYR A 81 -13.95 3.35 -15.58
CA TYR A 81 -13.91 4.57 -16.40
C TYR A 81 -13.58 4.26 -17.85
N ASP A 82 -12.57 3.43 -18.13
CA ASP A 82 -12.20 3.02 -19.49
C ASP A 82 -13.35 2.29 -20.19
N GLY A 83 -14.07 1.41 -19.48
CA GLY A 83 -15.24 0.72 -20.02
C GLY A 83 -16.38 1.67 -20.38
N ILE A 84 -16.66 2.67 -19.53
CA ILE A 84 -17.67 3.70 -19.81
C ILE A 84 -17.25 4.57 -21.00
N GLU A 85 -15.97 4.95 -21.08
CA GLU A 85 -15.40 5.71 -22.20
C GLU A 85 -15.53 4.93 -23.51
N GLU A 86 -15.19 3.64 -23.54
CA GLU A 86 -15.35 2.78 -24.71
C GLU A 86 -16.82 2.66 -25.16
N GLU A 87 -17.75 2.50 -24.22
CA GLU A 87 -19.18 2.48 -24.54
C GLU A 87 -19.66 3.82 -25.11
N LEU A 88 -19.19 4.94 -24.56
CA LEU A 88 -19.47 6.29 -25.05
C LEU A 88 -18.91 6.50 -26.45
N VAL A 89 -17.66 6.12 -26.71
CA VAL A 89 -17.04 6.19 -28.04
C VAL A 89 -17.83 5.36 -29.03
N ARG A 90 -18.16 4.10 -28.70
CA ARG A 90 -18.98 3.24 -29.57
C ARG A 90 -20.37 3.83 -29.84
N ALA A 91 -20.99 4.45 -28.83
CA ALA A 91 -22.29 5.10 -29.00
C ALA A 91 -22.21 6.35 -29.90
N LEU A 92 -21.13 7.12 -29.79
CA LEU A 92 -20.89 8.31 -30.63
C LEU A 92 -20.51 7.93 -32.07
N GLU A 93 -19.69 6.89 -32.26
CA GLU A 93 -19.31 6.37 -33.58
C GLU A 93 -20.47 5.65 -34.28
N GLY A 94 -21.31 4.93 -33.52
CA GLY A 94 -22.51 4.25 -34.02
C GLY A 94 -23.72 5.17 -34.22
N GLY A 95 -23.76 6.33 -33.56
CA GLY A 95 -24.82 7.33 -33.70
C GLY A 95 -24.61 8.31 -34.86
N ASN A 96 -23.48 8.22 -35.57
CA ASN A 96 -23.12 9.10 -36.68
C ASN A 96 -23.22 8.40 -38.07
N GLY A 97 -24.06 7.36 -38.16
CA GLY A 97 -24.38 6.61 -39.39
C GLY A 97 -25.84 6.77 -39.83
#